data_AF-A0A6J1RF08-F1
#
_entry.id   AF-A0A6J1RF08-F1
#
_cell.length_a   1.000
_cell.length_b   1.000
_cell.length_c   1.000
_cell.angle_alpha   90.00
_cell.angle_beta   90.00
_cell.angle_gamma   90.00
#
_symmetry.space_group_name_H-M   'P 1'
#
loop_
_entity.id
_entity.type
_entity.pdbx_description
1 polymer ?
#
loop_
_entity_poly.entity_id
_entity_poly.type
_entity_poly.pdbx_seq_one_letter_code
_entity_poly.pdbx_strand_id
1 'polypeptide(L)'
;MFIIIYFLEDLMKMDELVDDDIMTTDIEKSALKVGCLFVCLLQRKDVMSGVHINVEKIKKIMDARMHLNFRLIAMRNQILDTCANHVKSKIDECEVILKFYLCIIAELQREENRRMTWYNGV
;
A
#
# COMPACT_ATOMS: atom_id res chain seq x y z
N MET A 1 -6.65 -10.05 -1.18
CA MET A 1 -7.62 -9.38 -0.27
C MET A 1 -7.07 -9.12 1.14
N PHE A 2 -6.49 -10.09 1.85
CA PHE A 2 -6.06 -9.94 3.25
C PHE A 2 -5.00 -8.85 3.53
N ILE A 3 -4.03 -8.58 2.62
CA ILE A 3 -2.97 -7.58 2.88
C ILE A 3 -3.50 -6.14 2.88
N ILE A 4 -4.51 -5.85 2.06
CA ILE A 4 -5.12 -4.51 1.96
C ILE A 4 -5.92 -4.20 3.23
N ILE A 5 -6.58 -5.21 3.82
CA ILE A 5 -7.40 -5.06 5.03
C ILE A 5 -6.57 -4.59 6.23
N TYR A 6 -5.33 -5.04 6.43
CA TYR A 6 -4.57 -4.68 7.63
C TYR A 6 -3.94 -3.27 7.59
N PHE A 7 -3.58 -2.77 6.42
CA PHE A 7 -3.20 -1.35 6.31
C PHE A 7 -4.44 -0.45 6.47
N LEU A 8 -5.59 -0.95 6.01
CA LEU A 8 -6.89 -0.34 6.27
C LEU A 8 -7.34 -0.50 7.72
N GLU A 9 -6.96 -1.49 8.52
CA GLU A 9 -7.42 -1.60 9.92
C GLU A 9 -6.90 -0.44 10.80
N ASP A 10 -5.69 0.05 10.52
CA ASP A 10 -5.18 1.30 11.11
C ASP A 10 -5.87 2.56 10.51
N LEU A 11 -6.51 2.42 9.33
CA LEU A 11 -7.26 3.48 8.62
C LEU A 11 -8.78 3.48 8.89
N MET A 12 -9.38 2.34 9.24
CA MET A 12 -10.78 2.16 9.58
C MET A 12 -11.12 2.88 10.89
N LYS A 13 -10.10 3.28 11.66
CA LYS A 13 -10.22 4.19 12.81
C LYS A 13 -10.33 5.68 12.40
N MET A 14 -10.26 6.01 11.10
CA MET A 14 -10.40 7.36 10.56
C MET A 14 -11.74 7.57 9.82
N ASP A 15 -12.62 6.57 9.78
CA ASP A 15 -13.96 6.66 9.17
C ASP A 15 -14.85 7.73 9.84
N GLU A 16 -14.44 8.24 11.00
CA GLU A 16 -15.07 9.38 11.70
C GLU A 16 -14.74 10.77 11.11
N LEU A 17 -13.83 10.92 10.13
CA LEU A 17 -13.27 12.23 9.76
C LEU A 17 -13.56 12.75 8.33
N VAL A 18 -14.28 12.01 7.49
CA VAL A 18 -14.50 12.44 6.09
C VAL A 18 -15.99 12.40 5.76
N ASP A 19 -16.69 13.43 6.22
CA ASP A 19 -17.98 13.83 5.64
C ASP A 19 -17.75 15.05 4.72
N ASP A 20 -18.60 15.14 3.71
CA ASP A 20 -18.75 16.12 2.64
C ASP A 20 -17.86 16.06 1.37
N ASP A 21 -18.56 15.64 0.31
CA ASP A 21 -18.58 16.13 -1.08
C ASP A 21 -17.47 15.66 -2.05
N ILE A 22 -17.86 14.81 -3.01
CA ILE A 22 -17.00 14.34 -4.12
C ILE A 22 -17.78 14.39 -5.44
N MET A 23 -17.46 15.40 -6.26
CA MET A 23 -17.77 15.42 -7.70
C MET A 23 -16.49 15.17 -8.51
N THR A 24 -16.57 14.21 -9.42
CA THR A 24 -15.56 13.51 -10.25
C THR A 24 -14.21 14.16 -10.67
N THR A 25 -14.02 15.49 -10.71
CA THR A 25 -12.67 16.13 -10.80
C THR A 25 -11.94 16.17 -9.45
N ASP A 26 -12.69 16.06 -8.35
CA ASP A 26 -12.18 15.96 -7.00
C ASP A 26 -11.52 14.63 -6.72
N ILE A 27 -11.70 13.59 -7.54
CA ILE A 27 -11.17 12.25 -7.23
C ILE A 27 -9.64 12.25 -7.19
N GLU A 28 -8.94 12.91 -8.13
CA GLU A 28 -7.47 13.00 -8.09
C GLU A 28 -6.98 13.85 -6.92
N LYS A 29 -7.67 14.95 -6.64
CA LYS A 29 -7.33 15.88 -5.55
C LYS A 29 -7.61 15.26 -4.17
N SER A 30 -8.70 14.51 -4.05
CA SER A 30 -9.10 13.75 -2.87
C SER A 30 -8.22 12.53 -2.67
N ALA A 31 -7.83 11.82 -3.73
CA ALA A 31 -6.85 10.74 -3.64
C ALA A 31 -5.47 11.25 -3.18
N LEU A 32 -5.05 12.44 -3.62
CA LEU A 32 -3.84 13.10 -3.12
C LEU A 32 -3.98 13.50 -1.64
N LYS A 33 -5.11 14.04 -1.20
CA LYS A 33 -5.38 14.32 0.23
C LYS A 33 -5.25 13.05 1.08
N VAL A 34 -5.82 11.94 0.61
CA VAL A 34 -5.69 10.62 1.25
C VAL A 34 -4.22 10.18 1.28
N GLY A 35 -3.48 10.35 0.17
CA GLY A 35 -2.04 10.13 0.12
C GLY A 35 -1.27 10.93 1.18
N CYS A 36 -1.58 12.21 1.34
CA CYS A 36 -0.97 13.07 2.36
C CYS A 36 -1.34 12.65 3.79
N LEU A 37 -2.58 12.20 4.02
CA LEU A 37 -2.99 11.66 5.32
C LEU A 37 -2.14 10.44 5.68
N PHE A 38 -1.93 9.53 4.72
CA PHE A 38 -1.06 8.39 4.93
C PHE A 38 0.40 8.78 5.18
N VAL A 39 0.94 9.77 4.46
CA VAL A 39 2.29 10.30 4.74
C VAL A 39 2.40 10.72 6.21
N CYS A 40 1.45 11.51 6.70
CA CYS A 40 1.43 11.96 8.10
C CYS A 40 1.43 10.78 9.09
N LEU A 41 0.59 9.77 8.85
CA LEU A 41 0.52 8.58 9.69
C LEU A 41 1.81 7.74 9.65
N LEU A 42 2.37 7.55 8.46
CA LEU A 42 3.58 6.77 8.23
C LEU A 42 4.82 7.45 8.82
N GLN A 43 4.90 8.79 8.73
CA GLN A 43 5.94 9.57 9.39
C GLN A 43 5.84 9.46 10.91
N ARG A 44 4.64 9.54 11.49
CA ARG A 44 4.44 9.32 12.95
C ARG A 44 4.85 7.93 13.41
N LYS A 45 4.78 6.93 12.54
CA LYS A 45 5.25 5.56 12.81
C LYS A 45 6.71 5.34 12.42
N ASP A 46 7.39 6.38 11.93
CA ASP A 46 8.77 6.34 11.45
C ASP A 46 8.94 5.26 10.37
N VAL A 47 7.90 5.07 9.55
CA VAL A 47 7.87 4.16 8.39
C VAL A 47 8.22 4.92 7.10
N MET A 48 8.09 6.25 7.13
CA MET A 48 8.44 7.13 6.02
C MET A 48 9.16 8.35 6.56
N SER A 49 10.12 8.88 5.78
CA SER A 49 10.80 10.14 6.07
C SER A 49 10.97 10.90 4.76
N GLY A 50 10.28 12.04 4.65
CA GLY A 50 10.12 12.70 3.37
C GLY A 50 9.56 11.74 2.32
N VAL A 51 10.10 11.75 1.10
CA VAL A 51 9.73 10.80 0.02
C VAL A 51 10.24 9.37 0.20
N HIS A 52 11.04 9.10 1.24
CA HIS A 52 11.66 7.80 1.44
C HIS A 52 10.79 6.85 2.27
N ILE A 53 10.43 5.71 1.69
CA ILE A 53 9.67 4.64 2.35
C ILE A 53 10.63 3.61 2.96
N ASN A 54 10.53 3.36 4.26
CA ASN A 54 11.29 2.32 4.95
C ASN A 54 10.61 0.95 4.80
N VAL A 55 10.82 0.33 3.65
CA VAL A 55 10.24 -0.97 3.28
C VAL A 55 10.60 -2.06 4.29
N GLU A 56 11.83 -2.09 4.80
CA GLU A 56 12.27 -3.09 5.77
C GLU A 56 11.49 -2.99 7.08
N LYS A 57 11.16 -1.78 7.52
CA LYS A 57 10.30 -1.58 8.69
C LYS A 57 8.87 -2.04 8.43
N ILE A 58 8.33 -1.81 7.23
CA ILE A 58 7.00 -2.33 6.83
C ILE A 58 7.01 -3.86 6.91
N LYS A 59 8.02 -4.52 6.32
CA LYS A 59 8.17 -5.99 6.36
C LYS A 59 8.17 -6.51 7.80
N LYS A 60 8.97 -5.92 8.68
CA LYS A 60 9.03 -6.28 10.11
C LYS A 60 7.68 -6.10 10.82
N ILE A 61 6.97 -5.00 10.57
CA ILE A 61 5.63 -4.77 11.14
C ILE A 61 4.65 -5.85 10.67
N MET A 62 4.69 -6.21 9.38
CA MET A 62 3.83 -7.24 8.81
C MET A 62 4.19 -8.63 9.35
N ASP A 63 5.48 -8.95 9.52
CA ASP A 63 5.93 -10.22 10.11
C ASP A 63 5.50 -10.37 11.58
N ALA A 64 5.52 -9.27 12.34
CA ALA A 64 5.06 -9.27 13.72
C ALA A 64 3.54 -9.41 13.87
N ARG A 65 2.76 -9.03 12.85
CA ARG A 65 1.29 -9.01 12.86
C ARG A 65 0.64 -10.15 12.09
N MET A 66 1.35 -10.78 11.15
CA MET A 66 0.80 -11.79 10.24
C MET A 66 1.56 -13.10 10.32
N HIS A 67 0.85 -14.19 10.57
CA HIS A 67 1.38 -15.54 10.45
C HIS A 67 1.18 -16.05 9.01
N LEU A 68 2.04 -15.61 8.10
CA LEU A 68 2.08 -16.08 6.72
C LEU A 68 3.04 -17.25 6.56
N ASN A 69 2.76 -18.15 5.61
CA ASN A 69 3.73 -19.16 5.21
C ASN A 69 4.88 -18.53 4.40
N PHE A 70 6.02 -19.25 4.30
CA PHE A 70 7.22 -18.78 3.62
C PHE A 70 6.97 -18.28 2.18
N ARG A 71 6.10 -18.95 1.41
CA ARG A 71 5.77 -18.55 0.04
C ARG A 71 5.06 -17.19 0.01
N LEU A 72 4.11 -16.97 0.90
CA LEU A 72 3.38 -15.70 1.00
C LEU A 72 4.27 -14.56 1.53
N ILE A 73 5.20 -14.87 2.45
CA ILE A 73 6.23 -13.93 2.93
C ILE A 73 7.11 -13.47 1.77
N ALA A 74 7.64 -14.41 0.98
CA ALA A 74 8.51 -14.10 -0.15
C ALA A 74 7.77 -13.25 -1.21
N MET A 75 6.54 -13.64 -1.57
CA MET A 75 5.70 -12.88 -2.51
C MET A 75 5.43 -11.46 -2.01
N ARG A 76 5.00 -11.30 -0.75
CA ARG A 76 4.77 -9.99 -0.13
C ARG A 76 6.03 -9.13 -0.18
N ASN A 77 7.18 -9.67 0.21
CA ASN A 77 8.45 -8.93 0.23
C ASN A 77 8.83 -8.45 -1.18
N GLN A 78 8.71 -9.33 -2.18
CA GLN A 78 8.98 -8.99 -3.58
C GLN A 78 8.07 -7.89 -4.09
N ILE A 79 6.77 -7.92 -3.76
CA ILE A 79 5.82 -6.87 -4.15
C ILE A 79 6.22 -5.52 -3.54
N LEU A 80 6.51 -5.50 -2.23
CA LEU A 80 6.91 -4.28 -1.54
C LEU A 80 8.19 -3.67 -2.14
N ASP A 81 9.20 -4.49 -2.44
CA ASP A 81 10.45 -4.04 -3.05
C ASP A 81 10.23 -3.51 -4.47
N THR A 82 9.43 -4.21 -5.26
CA THR A 82 9.08 -3.79 -6.63
C THR A 82 8.39 -2.43 -6.62
N CYS A 83 7.40 -2.24 -5.75
CA CYS A 83 6.64 -1.00 -5.68
C CYS A 83 7.44 0.16 -5.10
N ALA A 84 8.35 -0.09 -4.16
CA ALA A 84 9.25 0.95 -3.66
C ALA A 84 10.21 1.44 -4.74
N ASN A 85 10.72 0.52 -5.56
CA ASN A 85 11.55 0.88 -6.71
C ASN A 85 10.77 1.69 -7.75
N HIS A 86 9.49 1.36 -7.97
CA HIS A 86 8.63 2.07 -8.92
C HIS A 86 8.41 3.55 -8.57
N VAL A 87 8.41 3.90 -7.27
CA VAL A 87 8.18 5.28 -6.81
C VAL A 87 9.47 6.05 -6.50
N LYS A 88 10.65 5.44 -6.67
CA LYS A 88 11.95 6.01 -6.28
C LYS A 88 12.28 7.35 -6.93
N SER A 89 11.77 7.62 -8.14
CA SER A 89 11.99 8.86 -8.87
C SER A 89 10.97 9.97 -8.56
N LYS A 90 10.01 9.71 -7.69
CA LYS A 90 8.95 10.67 -7.33
C LYS A 90 9.41 11.59 -6.20
N ILE A 91 8.95 12.84 -6.28
CA ILE A 91 9.40 13.93 -5.41
C ILE A 91 8.29 14.45 -4.48
N ASP A 92 7.03 14.16 -4.80
CA ASP A 92 5.88 14.51 -3.95
C ASP A 92 5.56 13.33 -3.03
N GLU A 93 5.60 13.57 -1.72
CA GLU A 93 5.42 12.53 -0.70
C GLU A 93 4.03 11.88 -0.77
N CYS A 94 3.00 12.68 -1.05
CA CYS A 94 1.63 12.20 -1.14
C CYS A 94 1.43 11.36 -2.41
N GLU A 95 2.01 11.77 -3.53
CA GLU A 95 2.05 11.02 -4.79
C GLU A 95 2.85 9.72 -4.63
N VAL A 96 3.99 9.76 -3.94
CA VAL A 96 4.83 8.59 -3.64
C VAL A 96 4.00 7.52 -2.94
N ILE A 97 3.31 7.86 -1.87
CA ILE A 97 2.52 6.89 -1.11
C ILE A 97 1.32 6.40 -1.90
N LEU A 98 0.60 7.29 -2.57
CA LEU A 98 -0.54 6.88 -3.39
C LEU A 98 -0.11 5.90 -4.48
N LYS A 99 0.98 6.19 -5.19
CA LYS A 99 1.50 5.31 -6.25
C LYS A 99 2.10 4.01 -5.72
N PHE A 100 2.72 4.05 -4.54
CA PHE A 100 3.21 2.85 -3.87
C PHE A 100 2.04 1.92 -3.54
N TYR A 101 0.93 2.46 -3.01
CA TYR A 101 -0.30 1.70 -2.75
C TYR A 101 -0.93 1.12 -4.00
N LEU A 102 -1.11 1.93 -5.04
CA LEU A 102 -1.69 1.48 -6.30
C LEU A 102 -0.84 0.38 -6.95
N CYS A 103 0.48 0.48 -6.86
CA CYS A 103 1.37 -0.58 -7.32
C CYS A 103 1.14 -1.90 -6.57
N ILE A 104 1.04 -1.87 -5.22
CA ILE A 104 0.80 -3.08 -4.43
C ILE A 104 -0.50 -3.76 -4.84
N ILE A 105 -1.58 -2.99 -5.04
CA ILE A 105 -2.88 -3.52 -5.49
C ILE A 105 -2.73 -4.19 -6.85
N ALA A 106 -2.07 -3.52 -7.80
CA ALA A 106 -1.85 -4.06 -9.14
C ALA A 106 -1.02 -5.34 -9.14
N GLU A 107 0.06 -5.40 -8.36
CA GLU A 107 0.90 -6.62 -8.26
C GLU A 107 0.14 -7.77 -7.59
N LEU A 108 -0.66 -7.50 -6.55
CA LEU A 108 -1.49 -8.53 -5.92
C LEU A 108 -2.51 -9.11 -6.91
N GLN A 109 -3.15 -8.26 -7.72
CA GLN A 109 -4.06 -8.70 -8.79
C GLN A 109 -3.33 -9.53 -9.86
N ARG A 110 -2.09 -9.15 -10.22
CA ARG A 110 -1.27 -9.95 -11.15
C ARG A 110 -0.93 -11.32 -10.58
N GLU A 111 -0.56 -11.41 -9.30
CA GLU A 111 -0.25 -12.68 -8.64
C GLU A 111 -1.49 -13.57 -8.47
N GLU A 112 -2.66 -12.97 -8.24
CA GLU A 112 -3.94 -13.68 -8.21
C GLU A 112 -4.29 -14.23 -9.60
N ASN A 113 -4.18 -13.40 -10.64
CA ASN A 113 -4.40 -13.82 -12.02
C ASN A 113 -3.42 -14.94 -12.43
N ARG A 114 -2.13 -14.84 -12.08
CA ARG A 114 -1.16 -15.92 -12.35
C ARG A 114 -1.54 -17.23 -11.65
N ARG A 115 -2.04 -17.17 -10.41
CA ARG A 115 -2.54 -18.35 -9.70
C ARG A 115 -3.76 -18.94 -10.38
N MET A 116 -4.70 -18.11 -10.83
CA MET A 116 -5.88 -18.58 -11.57
C MET A 116 -5.51 -19.19 -12.93
N THR A 117 -4.58 -18.60 -13.68
CA THR A 117 -4.12 -19.19 -14.95
C THR A 117 -3.42 -20.52 -14.75
N TRP A 118 -2.68 -20.70 -13.65
CA TRP A 118 -2.10 -22.00 -13.28
C TRP A 118 -3.16 -23.05 -12.94
N TYR A 119 -4.27 -22.64 -12.32
CA TYR A 119 -5.36 -23.54 -11.96
C TYR A 119 -6.24 -23.94 -13.16
N ASN A 120 -6.45 -23.01 -14.09
CA ASN A 120 -7.30 -23.20 -15.27
C ASN A 120 -6.53 -23.74 -16.50
N GLY A 121 -5.22 -23.96 -16.36
CA GLY A 121 -4.33 -24.48 -17.41
C GLY A 121 -3.97 -25.96 -17.25
N VAL A 122 -4.76 -26.71 -16.46
CA VAL A 122 -4.71 -28.18 -16.35
C VAL A 122 -5.91 -28.76 -17.09
#